data_AF-B5TNP2-F1
#
_entry.id   AF-B5TNP2-F1
#
_cell.length_a   1.000
_cell.length_b   1.000
_cell.length_c   1.000
_cell.angle_alpha   90.00
_cell.angle_beta   90.00
_cell.angle_gamma   90.00
#
_symmetry.space_group_name_H-M   'P 1'
#
loop_
_entity.id
_entity.type
_entity.pdbx_description
1 polymer ?
#
loop_
_entity_poly.entity_id
_entity_poly.type
_entity_poly.pdbx_seq_one_letter_code
_entity_poly.pdbx_strand_id
1 'polypeptide(L)'
;DHKEKIHDQIKLINQLEASNKDHNSKIKELRDALKAELEEQELQQKRISKEKEQLKVFAISNFAKELLEVQDNLERAIASTTDKPEENPLLEGVVMTHSILEKVYKKFGVQKMNVNGQKFDPNFHESLF
;
A
#
# COMPACT_ATOMS: atom_id res chain seq x y z
N ASP A 1 2.77 76.73 -4.76
CA ASP A 1 1.45 76.66 -5.39
C ASP A 1 0.65 75.51 -4.78
N HIS A 2 -0.49 75.76 -4.13
CA HIS A 2 -1.22 74.71 -3.40
C HIS A 2 -1.80 73.63 -4.32
N LYS A 3 -2.12 74.02 -5.57
CA LYS A 3 -2.64 73.13 -6.62
C LYS A 3 -1.60 72.12 -7.11
N GLU A 4 -0.34 72.54 -7.23
CA GLU A 4 0.76 71.68 -7.68
C GLU A 4 1.03 70.55 -6.67
N LYS A 5 1.03 70.89 -5.38
CA LYS A 5 1.19 69.91 -4.28
C LYS A 5 0.06 68.87 -4.23
N ILE A 6 -1.18 69.29 -4.52
CA ILE A 6 -2.33 68.38 -4.62
C ILE A 6 -2.20 67.46 -5.85
N HIS A 7 -1.73 67.99 -6.99
CA HIS A 7 -1.50 67.20 -8.18
C HIS A 7 -0.46 66.09 -7.96
N ASP A 8 0.66 66.40 -7.29
CA ASP A 8 1.69 65.43 -6.96
C ASP A 8 1.20 64.36 -5.99
N GLN A 9 0.37 64.73 -5.01
CA GLN A 9 -0.25 63.78 -4.09
C GLN A 9 -1.20 62.82 -4.81
N ILE A 10 -2.02 63.32 -5.76
CA ILE A 10 -2.92 62.48 -6.57
C ILE A 10 -2.10 61.50 -7.43
N LYS A 11 -0.99 61.97 -8.02
CA LYS A 11 -0.10 61.10 -8.82
C LYS A 11 0.51 59.98 -7.98
N LEU A 12 0.96 60.29 -6.76
CA LEU A 12 1.51 59.30 -5.84
C LEU A 12 0.45 58.28 -5.37
N ILE A 13 -0.77 58.73 -5.06
CA ILE A 13 -1.88 57.85 -4.68
C ILE A 13 -2.18 56.87 -5.80
N ASN A 14 -2.31 57.34 -7.05
CA ASN A 14 -2.56 56.47 -8.20
C ASN A 14 -1.44 55.45 -8.42
N GLN A 15 -0.18 55.82 -8.21
CA GLN A 15 0.96 54.89 -8.29
C GLN A 15 0.91 53.84 -7.17
N LEU A 16 0.58 54.23 -5.94
CA LEU A 16 0.43 53.30 -4.82
C LEU A 16 -0.76 52.34 -5.02
N GLU A 17 -1.87 52.81 -5.57
CA GLU A 17 -3.02 51.98 -5.91
C GLU A 17 -2.68 50.96 -7.00
N ALA A 18 -1.96 51.38 -8.04
CA ALA A 18 -1.48 50.49 -9.10
C ALA A 18 -0.53 49.42 -8.54
N SER A 19 0.43 49.80 -7.70
CA SER A 19 1.36 48.87 -7.06
C SER A 19 0.64 47.91 -6.10
N ASN A 20 -0.31 48.39 -5.29
CA ASN A 20 -1.10 47.53 -4.42
C ASN A 20 -1.95 46.53 -5.21
N LYS A 21 -2.51 46.93 -6.34
CA LYS A 21 -3.26 46.03 -7.22
C LYS A 21 -2.36 44.93 -7.78
N ASP A 22 -1.15 45.28 -8.23
CA ASP A 22 -0.16 44.32 -8.73
C ASP A 22 0.28 43.32 -7.64
N HIS A 23 0.66 43.83 -6.46
CA HIS A 23 1.02 42.98 -5.32
C HIS A 23 -0.12 42.05 -4.89
N ASN A 24 -1.37 42.54 -4.86
CA ASN A 24 -2.52 41.70 -4.54
C ASN A 24 -2.76 40.60 -5.58
N SER A 25 -2.55 40.91 -6.87
CA SER A 25 -2.59 39.90 -7.93
C SER A 25 -1.51 38.84 -7.73
N LYS A 26 -0.27 39.26 -7.42
CA LYS A 26 0.84 38.33 -7.19
C LYS A 26 0.62 37.45 -5.96
N ILE A 27 0.11 38.03 -4.88
CA ILE A 27 -0.27 37.27 -3.67
C ILE A 27 -1.34 36.24 -4.00
N LYS A 28 -2.33 36.59 -4.82
CA LYS A 28 -3.38 35.65 -5.25
C LYS A 28 -2.78 34.50 -6.07
N GLU A 29 -1.97 34.80 -7.07
CA GLU A 29 -1.28 33.78 -7.88
C GLU A 29 -0.44 32.83 -7.02
N LEU A 30 0.34 33.37 -6.09
CA LEU A 30 1.18 32.58 -5.19
C LEU A 30 0.33 31.71 -4.24
N ARG A 31 -0.80 32.21 -3.75
CA ARG A 31 -1.73 31.43 -2.92
C ARG A 31 -2.36 30.29 -3.71
N ASP A 32 -2.79 30.56 -4.93
CA ASP A 32 -3.40 29.55 -5.80
C ASP A 32 -2.38 28.46 -6.16
N ALA A 33 -1.13 28.85 -6.47
CA ALA A 33 -0.04 27.92 -6.72
C ALA A 33 0.32 27.09 -5.48
N LEU A 34 0.42 27.71 -4.30
CA LEU A 34 0.70 27.01 -3.05
C LEU A 34 -0.42 26.00 -2.72
N LYS A 35 -1.68 26.37 -2.95
CA LYS A 35 -2.81 25.47 -2.72
C LYS A 35 -2.73 24.25 -3.63
N ALA A 36 -2.43 24.45 -4.92
CA ALA A 36 -2.27 23.34 -5.86
C ALA A 36 -1.11 22.41 -5.45
N GLU A 37 0.02 22.97 -5.05
CA GLU A 37 1.18 22.21 -4.55
C GLU A 37 0.83 21.38 -3.31
N LEU A 38 0.09 21.96 -2.36
CA LEU A 38 -0.36 21.23 -1.16
C LEU A 38 -1.29 20.06 -1.52
N GLU A 39 -2.21 20.26 -2.46
CA GLU A 39 -3.11 19.21 -2.96
C GLU A 39 -2.32 18.08 -3.65
N GLU A 40 -1.31 18.42 -4.44
CA GLU A 40 -0.42 17.45 -5.08
C GLU A 40 0.38 16.64 -4.05
N GLN A 41 0.93 17.32 -3.03
CA GLN A 41 1.64 16.65 -1.94
C GLN A 41 0.75 15.69 -1.16
N GLU A 42 -0.50 16.07 -0.84
CA GLU A 42 -1.45 15.17 -0.19
C GLU A 42 -1.75 13.94 -1.04
N LEU A 43 -1.91 14.11 -2.36
CA LEU A 43 -2.14 13.01 -3.28
C LEU A 43 -0.90 12.09 -3.35
N GLN A 44 0.29 12.67 -3.42
CA GLN A 44 1.55 11.92 -3.42
C GLN A 44 1.72 11.10 -2.15
N GLN A 45 1.44 11.67 -0.98
CA GLN A 45 1.49 10.96 0.30
C GLN A 45 0.51 9.78 0.33
N LYS A 46 -0.72 9.96 -0.18
CA LYS A 46 -1.69 8.86 -0.31
C LYS A 46 -1.17 7.75 -1.24
N ARG A 47 -0.51 8.11 -2.35
CA ARG A 47 0.09 7.14 -3.28
C ARG A 47 1.22 6.36 -2.62
N ILE A 48 2.17 7.05 -1.99
CA ILE A 48 3.31 6.44 -1.29
C ILE A 48 2.83 5.49 -0.19
N SER A 49 1.80 5.88 0.58
CA SER A 49 1.23 5.01 1.62
C SER A 49 0.71 3.69 1.05
N LYS A 50 0.00 3.73 -0.09
CA LYS A 50 -0.49 2.53 -0.79
C LYS A 50 0.66 1.67 -1.32
N GLU A 51 1.64 2.28 -1.98
CA GLU A 51 2.82 1.58 -2.50
C GLU A 51 3.62 0.91 -1.37
N LYS A 52 3.79 1.59 -0.24
CA LYS A 52 4.45 1.04 0.94
C LYS A 52 3.73 -0.20 1.47
N GLU A 53 2.40 -0.20 1.49
CA GLU A 53 1.64 -1.37 1.93
C GLU A 53 1.78 -2.54 0.94
N GLN A 54 1.72 -2.27 -0.36
CA GLN A 54 1.96 -3.29 -1.39
C GLN A 54 3.38 -3.88 -1.29
N LEU A 55 4.39 -3.04 -1.07
CA LEU A 55 5.78 -3.48 -0.90
C LEU A 55 5.96 -4.39 0.31
N LYS A 56 5.27 -4.15 1.43
CA LYS A 56 5.32 -5.06 2.58
C LYS A 56 4.80 -6.45 2.24
N VAL A 57 3.67 -6.53 1.55
CA VAL A 57 3.08 -7.80 1.12
C VAL A 57 3.99 -8.51 0.13
N PHE A 58 4.55 -7.77 -0.83
CA PHE A 58 5.48 -8.33 -1.81
C PHE A 58 6.81 -8.77 -1.18
N ALA A 59 7.32 -8.07 -0.17
CA ALA A 59 8.57 -8.43 0.50
C ALA A 59 8.49 -9.79 1.20
N ILE A 60 7.33 -10.17 1.75
CA ILE A 60 7.14 -11.46 2.42
C ILE A 60 6.64 -12.56 1.47
N SER A 61 6.21 -12.23 0.24
CA SER A 61 5.61 -13.21 -0.67
C SER A 61 6.59 -14.32 -1.08
N ASN A 62 7.84 -13.96 -1.39
CA ASN A 62 8.88 -14.93 -1.73
C ASN A 62 9.18 -15.85 -0.54
N PHE A 63 9.28 -15.28 0.67
CA PHE A 63 9.48 -16.06 1.88
C PHE A 63 8.32 -17.03 2.14
N ALA A 64 7.07 -16.56 1.98
CA ALA A 64 5.90 -17.41 2.12
C ALA A 64 5.85 -18.52 1.06
N LYS A 65 6.32 -18.23 -0.17
CA LYS A 65 6.41 -19.21 -1.27
C LYS A 65 7.40 -20.32 -0.95
N GLU A 66 8.60 -19.98 -0.47
CA GLU A 66 9.61 -20.97 -0.06
C GLU A 66 9.13 -21.85 1.10
N LEU A 67 8.34 -21.31 2.03
CA LEU A 67 7.75 -22.08 3.12
C LEU A 67 6.69 -23.10 2.66
N LEU A 68 6.16 -23.01 1.43
CA LEU A 68 5.22 -24.00 0.91
C LEU A 68 5.87 -25.39 0.81
N GLU A 69 7.17 -25.47 0.49
CA GLU A 69 7.87 -26.74 0.46
C GLU A 69 7.92 -27.41 1.85
N VAL A 70 8.03 -26.60 2.91
CA VAL A 70 7.98 -27.09 4.29
C VAL A 70 6.58 -27.65 4.60
N GLN A 71 5.54 -26.91 4.23
CA GLN A 71 4.14 -27.34 4.38
C GLN A 71 3.91 -28.68 3.65
N ASP A 72 4.34 -28.80 2.40
CA ASP A 72 4.19 -30.01 1.60
C ASP A 72 4.92 -31.20 2.20
N ASN A 73 6.11 -30.99 2.78
CA ASN A 73 6.85 -32.04 3.47
C ASN A 73 6.18 -32.47 4.78
N LEU A 74 5.56 -31.55 5.52
CA LEU A 74 4.74 -31.90 6.68
C LEU A 74 3.51 -32.72 6.26
N GLU A 75 2.80 -32.32 5.20
CA GLU A 75 1.68 -33.09 4.63
C GLU A 75 2.13 -34.50 4.21
N ARG A 76 3.29 -34.61 3.54
CA ARG A 76 3.90 -35.89 3.15
C ARG A 76 4.27 -36.76 4.35
N ALA A 77 4.84 -36.17 5.40
CA ALA A 77 5.19 -36.88 6.63
C ALA A 77 3.95 -37.42 7.34
N ILE A 78 2.89 -36.62 7.45
CA ILE A 78 1.61 -37.05 8.02
C ILE A 78 1.00 -38.19 7.21
N ALA A 79 1.08 -38.12 5.88
CA ALA A 79 0.56 -39.17 4.98
C ALA A 79 1.44 -40.43 4.91
N SER A 80 2.65 -40.42 5.48
CA SER A 80 3.60 -41.53 5.36
C SER A 80 3.35 -42.70 6.31
N THR A 81 2.45 -42.52 7.29
CA THR A 81 2.08 -43.53 8.28
C THR A 81 0.57 -43.75 8.31
N THR A 82 0.16 -44.95 8.71
CA THR A 82 -1.24 -45.29 9.00
C THR A 82 -1.60 -45.14 10.49
N ASP A 83 -0.62 -44.82 11.34
CA ASP A 83 -0.82 -44.63 12.77
C ASP A 83 -1.80 -43.48 13.01
N LYS A 84 -2.60 -43.60 14.08
CA LYS A 84 -3.38 -42.45 14.55
C LYS A 84 -2.45 -41.51 15.32
N PRO A 85 -2.67 -40.17 15.24
CA PRO A 85 -1.89 -39.21 16.02
C PRO A 85 -1.88 -39.53 17.53
N GLU A 86 -3.00 -40.00 18.07
CA GLU A 86 -3.17 -40.40 19.47
C GLU A 86 -2.27 -41.58 19.90
N GLU A 87 -1.83 -42.39 18.94
CA GLU A 87 -1.03 -43.60 19.16
C GLU A 87 0.47 -43.34 18.92
N ASN A 88 0.82 -42.18 18.36
CA ASN A 88 2.19 -41.80 18.00
C ASN A 88 2.45 -40.31 18.36
N PRO A 89 3.06 -40.03 19.53
CA PRO A 89 3.32 -38.66 19.99
C PRO A 89 4.15 -37.81 19.02
N LEU A 90 5.01 -38.43 18.20
CA LEU A 90 5.76 -37.73 17.17
C LEU A 90 4.83 -37.26 16.05
N LEU A 91 3.92 -38.13 15.59
CA LEU A 91 2.90 -37.78 14.59
C LEU A 91 1.97 -36.67 15.10
N GLU A 92 1.54 -36.75 16.36
CA GLU A 92 0.75 -35.68 17.00
C GLU A 92 1.49 -34.33 16.94
N GLY A 93 2.77 -34.31 17.31
CA GLY A 93 3.59 -33.10 17.22
C GLY A 93 3.68 -32.54 15.81
N VAL A 94 3.88 -33.39 14.81
CA VAL A 94 3.92 -32.99 13.39
C VAL A 94 2.59 -32.39 12.93
N VAL A 95 1.46 -33.02 13.28
CA VAL A 95 0.10 -32.52 12.96
C VAL A 95 -0.15 -31.16 13.63
N MET A 96 0.26 -31.00 14.88
CA MET A 96 0.16 -29.72 15.59
C MET A 96 0.98 -28.62 14.92
N THR A 97 2.22 -28.91 14.54
CA THR A 97 3.09 -27.96 13.83
C THR A 97 2.51 -27.57 12.48
N HIS A 98 2.00 -28.53 11.70
CA HIS A 98 1.30 -28.27 10.44
C HIS A 98 0.08 -27.33 10.66
N SER A 99 -0.74 -27.59 11.68
CA SER A 99 -1.89 -26.73 12.00
C SER A 99 -1.47 -25.31 12.41
N ILE A 100 -0.36 -25.16 13.12
CA ILE A 100 0.20 -23.85 13.46
C ILE A 100 0.65 -23.11 12.19
N LEU A 101 1.34 -23.79 11.28
CA LEU A 101 1.80 -23.22 10.02
C LEU A 101 0.61 -22.74 9.16
N GLU A 102 -0.46 -23.53 9.04
CA GLU A 102 -1.70 -23.11 8.38
C GLU A 102 -2.32 -21.84 9.00
N LYS A 103 -2.32 -21.73 10.33
CA LYS A 103 -2.81 -20.53 11.03
C LYS A 103 -1.93 -19.31 10.73
N VAL A 104 -0.61 -19.50 10.65
CA VAL A 104 0.33 -18.43 10.28
C VAL A 104 0.07 -17.96 8.86
N TYR A 105 -0.09 -18.87 7.90
CA TYR A 105 -0.45 -18.50 6.51
C TYR A 105 -1.73 -17.67 6.45
N LYS A 106 -2.81 -18.12 7.12
CA LYS A 106 -4.08 -17.38 7.17
C LYS A 106 -3.91 -15.97 7.75
N LYS A 107 -3.09 -15.80 8.79
CA LYS A 107 -2.79 -14.49 9.39
C LYS A 107 -2.12 -13.53 8.42
N PHE A 108 -1.27 -14.04 7.52
CA PHE A 108 -0.58 -13.25 6.49
C PHE A 108 -1.33 -13.25 5.13
N GLY A 109 -2.59 -13.67 5.10
CA GLY A 109 -3.43 -13.61 3.91
C GLY A 109 -3.19 -14.74 2.89
N VAL A 110 -2.41 -15.75 3.24
CA VAL A 110 -2.17 -16.94 2.41
C VAL A 110 -3.22 -18.00 2.76
N GLN A 111 -3.94 -18.48 1.76
CA GLN A 111 -5.00 -19.49 1.94
C GLN A 111 -4.82 -20.63 0.94
N LYS A 112 -5.06 -21.86 1.42
CA LYS A 112 -5.07 -23.05 0.55
C LYS A 112 -6.25 -22.95 -0.41
N MET A 113 -5.98 -23.12 -1.70
CA MET A 113 -7.00 -23.10 -2.74
C MET A 113 -7.62 -24.50 -2.87
N ASN A 114 -8.95 -24.60 -2.75
CA ASN A 114 -9.66 -25.85 -3.00
C ASN A 114 -9.93 -26.00 -4.50
N VAL A 115 -9.04 -26.70 -5.19
CA VAL A 115 -9.13 -26.93 -6.65
C VAL A 115 -10.08 -28.07 -7.03
N ASN A 116 -10.44 -28.96 -6.09
CA ASN A 116 -11.31 -30.10 -6.37
C ASN A 116 -12.73 -29.64 -6.73
N GLY A 117 -13.13 -29.93 -7.98
CA GLY A 117 -14.46 -29.60 -8.52
C GLY A 117 -14.61 -28.19 -9.09
N GLN A 118 -13.56 -27.36 -9.10
CA GLN A 118 -13.60 -26.03 -9.71
C GLN A 118 -13.23 -26.07 -11.20
N LYS A 119 -13.82 -25.16 -11.98
CA LYS A 119 -13.44 -24.98 -13.39
C LYS A 119 -12.00 -24.47 -13.46
N PHE A 120 -11.21 -25.03 -14.37
CA PHE A 120 -9.82 -24.62 -14.55
C PHE A 120 -9.70 -23.13 -14.93
N ASP A 121 -8.89 -22.37 -14.20
CA ASP A 121 -8.54 -20.98 -14.49
C ASP A 121 -7.01 -20.86 -14.64
N PRO A 122 -6.48 -20.51 -15.84
CA PRO A 122 -5.05 -20.37 -16.08
C PRO A 122 -4.34 -19.33 -15.19
N ASN A 123 -5.06 -18.38 -14.61
CA ASN A 123 -4.47 -17.40 -13.69
C ASN A 123 -4.17 -17.99 -12.30
N PHE A 124 -4.81 -19.11 -11.95
CA PHE A 124 -4.76 -19.70 -10.62
C PHE A 124 -4.30 -21.15 -10.60
N HIS A 125 -4.40 -21.87 -11.71
CA HIS A 125 -4.09 -23.28 -11.79
C HIS A 125 -2.94 -23.53 -12.76
N GLU A 126 -1.91 -24.24 -12.29
CA GLU A 126 -0.88 -24.80 -13.14
C GLU A 126 -1.30 -26.21 -13.58
N SER A 127 -1.31 -26.45 -14.88
CA SER A 127 -1.61 -27.77 -15.44
C SER A 127 -0.31 -28.57 -15.50
N LEU A 128 -0.16 -29.55 -14.62
CA LEU A 128 0.86 -30.58 -14.73
C LEU A 128 0.23 -31.75 -15.52
N PHE A 129 0.81 -32.04 -16.68
CA PHE A 129 0.33 -33.01 -17.67
C PHE A 129 0.23 -34.43 -17.13
#